data_AF-A0A5C7PHV3-F1
#
_entry.id   AF-A0A5C7PHV3-F1
#
_cell.length_a   1.000
_cell.length_b   1.000
_cell.length_c   1.000
_cell.angle_alpha   90.00
_cell.angle_beta   90.00
_cell.angle_gamma   90.00
#
_symmetry.space_group_name_H-M   'P 1'
#
loop_
_entity.id
_entity.type
_entity.pdbx_description
1 polymer ?
#
loop_
_entity_poly.entity_id
_entity_poly.type
_entity_poly.pdbx_seq_one_letter_code
_entity_poly.pdbx_strand_id
1 'polypeptide(L)'
;MKITGNDILKIALANPDVTVPAEAMDAIAKGRNKYGAIRCEFAGLKFDSKAEMAHYGELRLLQMTGSISDLKHHPVLILPAGVKYEADFQYVENGRTVIVDVKGGKAT
;
A
#
# COMPACT_ATOMS: atom_id res chain seq x y z
N MET A 1 20.30 0.46 6.89
CA MET A 1 20.62 0.55 5.46
C MET A 1 19.55 -0.22 4.70
N LYS A 2 18.67 0.45 3.93
CA LYS A 2 17.57 -0.21 3.20
C LYS A 2 18.06 -0.56 1.80
N ILE A 3 18.23 -1.85 1.51
CA ILE A 3 18.65 -2.35 0.19
C ILE A 3 17.49 -2.13 -0.78
N THR A 4 17.72 -1.33 -1.83
CA THR A 4 16.73 -1.05 -2.87
C THR A 4 16.80 -2.11 -3.97
N GLY A 5 15.76 -2.23 -4.81
CA GLY A 5 15.77 -3.16 -5.94
C GLY A 5 16.94 -2.94 -6.93
N ASN A 6 17.48 -1.73 -7.00
CA ASN A 6 18.68 -1.44 -7.79
C ASN A 6 19.96 -2.01 -7.16
N ASP A 7 20.00 -2.09 -5.83
CA ASP A 7 21.09 -2.74 -5.10
C ASP A 7 21.05 -4.26 -5.32
N ILE A 8 19.86 -4.87 -5.39
CA ILE A 8 19.70 -6.31 -5.69
C ILE A 8 20.18 -6.65 -7.11
N LEU A 9 19.87 -5.80 -8.09
CA LEU A 9 20.35 -5.96 -9.48
C LEU A 9 21.87 -5.80 -9.59
N LYS A 10 22.46 -4.85 -8.86
CA LYS A 10 23.92 -4.69 -8.79
C LYS A 10 24.60 -5.88 -8.10
N ILE A 11 24.01 -6.42 -7.04
CA ILE A 11 24.53 -7.60 -6.32
C ILE A 11 24.45 -8.84 -7.21
N ALA A 12 23.36 -9.04 -7.95
CA ALA A 12 23.19 -10.15 -8.89
C ALA A 12 24.14 -10.05 -10.10
N LEU A 13 24.39 -8.85 -10.62
CA LEU A 13 25.35 -8.64 -11.72
C LEU A 13 26.82 -8.79 -11.27
N ALA A 14 27.11 -8.47 -10.00
CA ALA A 14 28.45 -8.58 -9.43
C ALA A 14 28.83 -9.98 -8.92
N ASN A 15 27.87 -10.92 -8.80
CA ASN A 15 28.10 -12.28 -8.30
C ASN A 15 27.45 -13.31 -9.23
N PRO A 16 28.20 -13.94 -10.15
CA PRO A 16 27.65 -14.85 -11.15
C PRO A 16 27.11 -16.18 -10.57
N ASP A 17 27.43 -16.50 -9.31
CA ASP A 17 26.91 -17.68 -8.59
C ASP A 17 25.51 -17.47 -8.00
N VAL A 18 25.00 -16.23 -7.96
CA VAL A 18 23.66 -15.94 -7.45
C VAL A 18 22.65 -16.20 -8.56
N THR A 19 22.10 -17.41 -8.59
CA THR A 19 20.98 -17.74 -9.48
C THR A 19 19.70 -17.11 -8.95
N VAL A 20 19.32 -15.98 -9.54
CA VAL A 20 18.01 -15.36 -9.35
C VAL A 20 16.95 -16.15 -10.12
N PRO A 21 15.86 -16.60 -9.47
CA PRO A 21 14.83 -17.40 -10.13
C PRO A 21 14.15 -16.61 -11.25
N ALA A 22 13.85 -17.26 -12.38
CA ALA A 22 13.32 -16.63 -13.59
C ALA A 22 12.01 -15.85 -13.35
N GLU A 23 11.21 -16.28 -12.37
CA GLU A 23 9.98 -15.60 -11.94
C GLU A 23 10.26 -14.22 -11.32
N ALA A 24 11.38 -14.07 -10.60
CA ALA A 24 11.84 -12.79 -10.09
C ALA A 24 12.34 -11.87 -11.21
N MET A 25 12.88 -12.41 -12.31
CA MET A 25 13.31 -11.63 -13.48
C MET A 25 12.12 -11.11 -14.32
N ASP A 26 11.05 -11.89 -14.50
CA ASP A 26 9.84 -11.46 -15.23
C ASP A 26 9.10 -10.31 -14.51
N ALA A 27 9.05 -10.38 -13.17
CA ALA A 27 8.47 -9.32 -12.33
C ALA A 27 9.24 -7.99 -12.40
N ILE A 28 10.53 -8.02 -12.77
CA ILE A 28 11.37 -6.83 -12.98
C ILE A 28 11.21 -6.29 -14.40
N ALA A 29 10.97 -7.17 -15.38
CA ALA A 29 10.82 -6.82 -16.80
C ALA A 29 9.43 -6.27 -17.15
N LYS A 30 8.36 -6.69 -16.44
CA LYS A 30 7.04 -6.05 -16.52
C LYS A 30 7.13 -4.67 -15.90
N GLY A 31 7.34 -3.68 -16.76
CA GLY A 31 7.58 -2.28 -16.41
C GLY A 31 6.75 -1.79 -15.22
N ARG A 32 7.42 -1.10 -14.30
CA ARG A 32 6.82 -0.44 -13.15
C ARG A 32 5.58 0.36 -13.61
N ASN A 33 4.49 0.26 -12.84
CA ASN A 33 3.35 1.20 -12.93
C ASN A 33 3.88 2.64 -13.08
N LYS A 34 3.14 3.54 -13.75
CA LYS A 34 3.41 4.98 -13.85
C LYS A 34 3.94 5.63 -12.55
N TYR A 35 3.60 5.06 -11.38
CA TYR A 35 4.06 5.50 -10.05
C TYR A 35 5.05 4.56 -9.33
N GLY A 36 5.43 3.43 -9.91
CA GLY A 36 6.28 2.42 -9.27
C GLY A 36 5.65 1.74 -8.06
N ALA A 37 4.31 1.81 -7.93
CA ALA A 37 3.57 1.17 -6.86
C ALA A 37 3.72 -0.35 -6.94
N ILE A 38 3.99 -0.96 -5.79
CA ILE A 38 4.08 -2.41 -5.62
C ILE A 38 2.85 -2.79 -4.79
N ARG A 39 1.98 -3.62 -5.37
CA ARG A 39 0.87 -4.21 -4.64
C ARG A 39 1.42 -5.06 -3.50
N CYS A 40 0.86 -4.90 -2.32
CA CYS A 40 1.33 -5.59 -1.12
C CYS A 40 0.17 -6.30 -0.43
N GLU A 41 0.46 -7.43 0.20
CA GLU A 41 -0.51 -8.16 1.00
C GLU A 41 -0.02 -8.17 2.44
N PHE A 42 -0.88 -7.74 3.38
CA PHE A 42 -0.56 -7.73 4.80
C PHE A 42 -1.78 -8.16 5.60
N ALA A 43 -1.59 -9.13 6.51
CA ALA A 43 -2.65 -9.68 7.35
C ALA A 43 -3.88 -10.19 6.56
N GLY A 44 -3.68 -10.69 5.34
CA GLY A 44 -4.74 -11.18 4.45
C GLY A 44 -5.51 -10.09 3.68
N LEU A 45 -5.15 -8.82 3.85
CA LEU A 45 -5.68 -7.69 3.08
C LEU A 45 -4.72 -7.34 1.95
N LYS A 46 -5.29 -7.01 0.78
CA LYS A 46 -4.56 -6.55 -0.40
C LYS A 46 -4.56 -5.04 -0.42
N PHE A 47 -3.40 -4.42 -0.64
CA PHE A 47 -3.21 -2.98 -0.73
C PHE A 47 -2.66 -2.62 -2.11
N ASP A 48 -3.15 -1.52 -2.69
CA ASP A 48 -2.70 -1.06 -4.01
C ASP A 48 -1.29 -0.47 -3.97
N SER A 49 -0.85 -0.01 -2.80
CA SER A 49 0.50 0.51 -2.59
C SER A 49 1.10 0.21 -1.21
N LYS A 50 2.43 0.33 -1.13
CA LYS A 50 3.17 0.30 0.14
C LYS A 50 2.78 1.44 1.09
N ALA A 51 2.34 2.58 0.55
CA ALA A 51 1.92 3.72 1.36
C ALA A 51 0.60 3.42 2.07
N GLU A 52 -0.37 2.87 1.36
CA GLU A 52 -1.64 2.41 1.94
C GLU A 52 -1.43 1.35 3.01
N MET A 53 -0.58 0.35 2.75
CA MET A 53 -0.27 -0.69 3.74
C MET A 53 0.37 -0.10 5.01
N ALA A 54 1.28 0.88 4.87
CA ALA A 54 1.90 1.53 6.02
C ALA A 54 0.86 2.33 6.82
N HIS A 55 0.00 3.09 6.14
CA HIS A 55 -1.05 3.87 6.77
C HIS A 55 -2.08 2.98 7.48
N TYR A 56 -2.45 1.85 6.88
CA TYR A 56 -3.29 0.85 7.53
C TYR A 56 -2.68 0.33 8.83
N GLY A 57 -1.36 0.12 8.88
CA GLY A 57 -0.66 -0.26 10.11
C GLY A 57 -0.81 0.78 11.22
N GLU A 58 -0.71 2.08 10.88
CA GLU A 58 -0.92 3.18 11.82
C GLU A 58 -2.38 3.22 12.31
N LEU A 59 -3.35 3.13 11.41
CA LEU A 59 -4.77 3.09 11.75
C LEU A 59 -5.11 1.89 12.63
N ARG A 60 -4.52 0.72 12.36
CA ARG A 60 -4.72 -0.47 13.18
C ARG A 60 -4.18 -0.28 14.59
N LEU A 61 -3.03 0.39 14.75
CA LEU A 61 -2.49 0.73 16.07
C LEU A 61 -3.44 1.67 16.82
N LEU A 62 -3.94 2.72 16.15
CA LEU A 62 -4.92 3.65 16.73
C LEU A 62 -6.24 2.95 17.11
N GLN A 63 -6.64 1.93 16.34
CA GLN A 63 -7.81 1.12 16.66
C GLN A 63 -7.56 0.27 17.92
N MET A 64 -6.35 -0.30 18.05
CA MET A 64 -5.96 -1.09 19.22
C MET A 64 -5.86 -0.23 20.50
N THR A 65 -5.46 1.04 20.39
CA THR A 65 -5.44 1.98 21.52
C THR A 65 -6.82 2.55 21.85
N GLY A 66 -7.85 2.23 21.05
CA GLY A 66 -9.21 2.75 21.23
C GLY A 66 -9.41 4.19 20.79
N SER A 67 -8.45 4.78 20.07
CA SER A 67 -8.55 6.14 19.53
C SER A 67 -9.53 6.20 18.35
N ILE A 68 -9.57 5.14 17.54
CA ILE A 68 -10.51 4.99 16.43
C ILE A 68 -11.28 3.67 16.55
N SER A 69 -12.43 3.57 15.89
CA SER A 69 -13.33 2.42 15.87
C SER A 69 -13.93 2.21 14.48
N ASP A 70 -14.53 1.05 14.22
CA ASP A 70 -15.18 0.73 12.92
C ASP A 70 -14.27 0.95 11.68
N LEU A 71 -12.98 0.59 11.78
CA LEU A 71 -12.03 0.68 10.67
C LEU A 71 -12.45 -0.24 9.51
N LYS A 72 -12.66 0.36 8.34
CA LYS A 72 -13.05 -0.28 7.09
C LYS A 72 -12.02 0.00 6.00
N HIS A 73 -11.80 -1.02 5.16
CA HIS A 73 -10.92 -0.99 4.01
C HIS A 73 -11.74 -1.04 2.73
N HIS A 74 -11.47 -0.16 1.77
CA HIS A 74 -12.28 0.06 0.56
C HIS A 74 -13.80 0.23 0.81
N PRO A 75 -14.23 1.14 1.70
CA PRO A 75 -15.65 1.45 1.87
C PRO A 75 -16.22 2.16 0.63
N VAL A 76 -17.36 1.68 0.15
CA VAL A 76 -18.13 2.34 -0.90
C VAL A 76 -19.13 3.31 -0.27
N LEU A 77 -18.95 4.59 -0.58
CA LEU A 77 -19.79 5.69 -0.13
C LEU A 77 -20.73 6.11 -1.27
N ILE A 78 -21.99 6.36 -0.94
CA ILE A 78 -22.96 6.92 -1.88
C ILE A 78 -23.06 8.41 -1.62
N LEU A 79 -22.52 9.20 -2.54
CA LEU A 79 -22.56 10.65 -2.47
C LEU A 79 -23.93 11.18 -2.95
N PRO A 80 -24.28 12.43 -2.56
CA PRO A 80 -25.42 13.12 -3.16
C PRO A 80 -25.32 13.09 -4.69
N ALA A 81 -26.46 12.99 -5.38
CA ALA A 81 -26.57 12.73 -6.82
C ALA A 81 -26.26 11.28 -7.27
N GLY A 82 -26.10 10.33 -6.35
CA GLY A 82 -26.01 8.90 -6.67
C GLY A 82 -24.63 8.45 -7.17
N VAL A 83 -23.60 9.27 -6.94
CA VAL A 83 -22.22 8.95 -7.32
C VAL A 83 -21.64 7.97 -6.29
N LYS A 84 -21.09 6.86 -6.78
CA LYS A 84 -20.34 5.90 -5.95
C LYS A 84 -18.91 6.38 -5.83
N TYR A 85 -18.43 6.53 -4.60
CA TYR A 85 -17.05 6.85 -4.29
C TYR A 85 -16.46 5.74 -3.45
N GLU A 86 -15.37 5.13 -3.91
CA GLU A 86 -14.60 4.14 -3.17
C GLU A 86 -13.40 4.85 -2.55
N ALA A 87 -13.35 4.91 -1.22
CA ALA A 87 -12.22 5.47 -0.49
C ALA A 87 -11.23 4.36 -0.10
N ASP A 88 -10.00 4.70 0.28
CA ASP A 88 -9.05 3.69 0.78
C ASP A 88 -9.46 3.19 2.18
N PHE A 89 -9.77 4.12 3.09
CA PHE A 89 -10.12 3.81 4.47
C PHE A 89 -11.29 4.66 4.99
N GLN A 90 -12.06 4.08 5.91
CA GLN A 90 -13.03 4.79 6.74
C GLN A 90 -12.93 4.31 8.18
N TYR A 91 -13.06 5.23 9.13
CA TYR A 91 -13.13 4.88 10.55
C TYR A 91 -13.97 5.91 11.32
N VAL A 92 -14.31 5.59 12.56
CA VAL A 92 -14.96 6.48 13.51
C VAL A 92 -13.94 6.95 14.53
N GLU A 93 -13.80 8.26 14.66
CA GLU A 93 -12.94 8.90 15.67
C GLU A 93 -13.77 9.95 16.41
N ASN A 94 -13.80 9.89 17.75
CA ASN A 94 -14.57 10.83 18.57
C ASN A 94 -16.04 10.97 18.14
N GLY A 95 -16.67 9.88 17.68
CA GLY A 95 -18.06 9.86 17.21
C GLY A 95 -18.27 10.45 15.81
N ARG A 96 -17.21 10.80 15.08
CA ARG A 96 -17.27 11.30 13.70
C ARG A 96 -16.74 10.27 12.72
N THR A 97 -17.40 10.13 11.58
CA THR A 97 -16.90 9.30 10.48
C THR A 97 -15.83 10.07 9.72
N VAL A 98 -14.62 9.50 9.66
CA VAL A 98 -13.48 10.01 8.91
C VAL A 98 -13.26 9.10 7.71
N ILE A 99 -13.08 9.71 6.53
CA ILE A 99 -12.81 9.04 5.26
C ILE A 99 -11.42 9.49 4.82
N VAL A 100 -10.55 8.54 4.48
CA VAL A 100 -9.14 8.80 4.14
C VAL A 100 -8.81 8.20 2.78
N ASP A 101 -8.08 9.00 1.99
CA ASP A 101 -7.50 8.64 0.69
C ASP A 101 -5.98 8.84 0.78
N VAL A 102 -5.21 7.79 0.49
CA VAL A 102 -3.77 7.72 0.68
C VAL A 102 -3.06 7.97 -0.64
N LYS A 103 -2.54 9.18 -0.80
CA LYS A 103 -1.79 9.56 -1.99
C LYS A 103 -0.32 9.12 -1.91
N GLY A 104 0.07 8.14 -2.73
CA GLY A 104 1.44 7.61 -2.83
C GLY A 104 2.46 8.43 -3.65
N GLY A 105 2.38 9.77 -3.64
CA GLY A 105 3.27 10.64 -4.42
C GLY A 105 4.41 11.25 -3.60
N LYS A 106 5.62 11.35 -4.17
CA LYS A 106 6.65 12.27 -3.64
C LYS A 106 6.19 13.70 -3.93
N ALA A 107 5.99 14.52 -2.91
CA ALA A 107 5.98 15.97 -3.08
C ALA A 107 7.40 16.37 -3.50
N THR A 108 7.56 16.74 -4.77
CA THR A 108 8.79 17.34 -5.31
C THR A 108 8.71 18.85 -5.18
#